data_AF-A0A2J8PSE7-F1
#
_entry.id   AF-A0A2J8PSE7-F1
#
_cell.length_a   1.000
_cell.length_b   1.000
_cell.length_c   1.000
_cell.angle_alpha   90.00
_cell.angle_beta   90.00
_cell.angle_gamma   90.00
#
_symmetry.space_group_name_H-M   'P 1'
#
loop_
_entity.id
_entity.type
_entity.pdbx_description
1 polymer ?
#
loop_
_entity_poly.entity_id
_entity_poly.type
_entity_poly.pdbx_seq_one_letter_code
_entity_poly.pdbx_strand_id
1 'polypeptide(L)'
;MLRSVWNFLKRHKKKCIFLGTVLGVLSMLPTLREALMQQLNSESLTALLKNRPSNKLEIWEDLKIISFTRSIVAVYSTCMLVVLLRVQLNIIGGYIYLDNAAVGKNGTTILAPPDVQQQYLSSIQHLLGDGLTELITVIKQAVQKILGSVSLKHSLSLLDLEQKLKEIRNLVEQHKSSSWIN
;
A
#
# COMPACT_ATOMS: atom_id res chain seq x y z
N MET A 1 12.45 42.22 6.92
CA MET A 1 12.79 40.94 7.59
C MET A 1 11.66 39.90 7.51
N LEU A 2 10.44 40.24 7.95
CA LEU A 2 9.27 39.34 7.99
C LEU A 2 8.84 38.75 6.63
N ARG A 3 8.90 39.51 5.52
CA ARG A 3 8.61 39.00 4.17
C ARG A 3 9.61 37.94 3.69
N SER A 4 10.88 38.04 4.09
CA SER A 4 11.92 37.09 3.69
C SER A 4 11.80 35.78 4.47
N VAL A 5 11.49 35.87 5.77
CA VAL A 5 11.16 34.73 6.63
C VAL A 5 9.86 34.04 6.17
N TRP A 6 8.85 34.81 5.76
CA TRP A 6 7.61 34.29 5.17
C TRP A 6 7.82 33.58 3.83
N ASN A 7 8.62 34.17 2.94
CA ASN A 7 8.97 33.55 1.65
C ASN A 7 9.87 32.32 1.83
N PHE A 8 10.73 32.32 2.85
CA PHE A 8 11.53 31.16 3.26
C PHE A 8 10.64 30.03 3.81
N LEU A 9 9.72 30.32 4.74
CA LEU A 9 8.72 29.37 5.22
C LEU A 9 7.82 28.84 4.10
N LYS A 10 7.39 29.70 3.16
CA LYS A 10 6.60 29.29 1.98
C LYS A 10 7.41 28.41 1.00
N ARG A 11 8.71 28.68 0.82
CA ARG A 11 9.64 27.84 0.03
C ARG A 11 9.95 26.50 0.69
N HIS A 12 10.04 26.47 2.01
CA HIS A 12 10.39 25.27 2.77
C HIS A 12 9.17 24.48 3.26
N LYS A 13 7.94 25.00 3.19
CA LYS A 13 6.70 24.26 3.47
C LYS A 13 6.51 23.05 2.56
N LYS A 14 6.82 23.16 1.26
CA LYS A 14 6.83 21.99 0.35
C LYS A 14 7.86 20.95 0.77
N LYS A 15 9.01 21.38 1.31
CA LYS A 15 10.04 20.49 1.86
C LYS A 15 9.59 19.83 3.17
N CYS A 16 8.88 20.54 4.06
CA CYS A 16 8.28 19.96 5.27
C CYS A 16 7.14 18.99 4.97
N ILE A 17 6.29 19.26 3.97
CA ILE A 17 5.22 18.34 3.54
C ILE A 17 5.83 17.10 2.84
N PHE A 18 6.85 17.31 2.00
CA PHE A 18 7.61 16.22 1.38
C PHE A 18 8.30 15.35 2.43
N LEU A 19 8.96 15.97 3.40
CA LEU A 19 9.59 15.28 4.52
C LEU A 19 8.55 14.56 5.40
N GLY A 20 7.41 15.18 5.68
CA GLY A 20 6.31 14.58 6.42
C GLY A 20 5.71 13.35 5.72
N THR A 21 5.62 13.38 4.38
CA THR A 21 5.18 12.21 3.61
C THR A 21 6.21 11.09 3.68
N VAL A 22 7.49 11.41 3.49
CA VAL A 22 8.57 10.41 3.56
C VAL A 22 8.63 9.78 4.95
N LEU A 23 8.55 10.58 6.01
CA LEU A 23 8.54 10.09 7.40
C LEU A 23 7.29 9.26 7.71
N GLY A 24 6.11 9.68 7.25
CA GLY A 24 4.87 8.92 7.43
C GLY A 24 4.87 7.57 6.70
N VAL A 25 5.46 7.52 5.50
CA VAL A 25 5.65 6.24 4.80
C VAL A 25 6.62 5.35 5.56
N LEU A 26 7.78 5.88 5.95
CA LEU A 26 8.80 5.11 6.67
C LEU A 26 8.31 4.59 8.02
N SER A 27 7.44 5.32 8.72
CA SER A 27 6.88 4.87 10.01
C SER A 27 5.82 3.79 9.85
N MET A 28 5.06 3.77 8.74
CA MET A 28 4.00 2.80 8.48
C MET A 28 4.47 1.56 7.70
N LEU A 29 5.64 1.63 7.08
CA LEU A 29 6.23 0.53 6.31
C LEU A 29 6.49 -0.75 7.14
N PRO A 30 6.95 -0.67 8.41
CA PRO A 30 7.06 -1.84 9.28
C PRO A 30 5.72 -2.53 9.51
N THR A 31 4.66 -1.75 9.80
CA THR A 31 3.30 -2.29 10.01
C THR A 31 2.78 -2.98 8.76
N LEU A 32 2.95 -2.36 7.59
CA LEU A 32 2.57 -2.97 6.32
C LEU A 32 3.35 -4.28 6.07
N ARG A 33 4.66 -4.26 6.31
CA ARG A 33 5.52 -5.45 6.16
C ARG A 33 5.07 -6.57 7.09
N GLU A 34 4.81 -6.27 8.36
CA GLU A 34 4.36 -7.27 9.35
C GLU A 34 3.02 -7.88 8.94
N ALA A 35 2.04 -7.06 8.54
CA ALA A 35 0.75 -7.54 8.06
C ALA A 35 0.91 -8.47 6.83
N LEU A 36 1.75 -8.10 5.87
CA LEU A 36 2.05 -8.94 4.70
C LEU A 36 2.71 -10.27 5.09
N MET A 37 3.69 -10.24 6.00
CA MET A 37 4.42 -11.43 6.44
C MET A 37 3.53 -12.38 7.25
N GLN A 38 2.60 -11.84 8.04
CA GLN A 38 1.64 -12.63 8.80
C GLN A 38 0.60 -13.29 7.88
N GLN A 39 0.01 -12.54 6.95
CA GLN A 39 -1.03 -13.08 6.05
C GLN A 39 -0.47 -13.99 4.95
N LEU A 40 0.78 -13.77 4.52
CA LEU A 40 1.45 -14.52 3.44
C LEU A 40 2.76 -15.16 3.93
N ASN A 41 2.63 -16.00 4.97
CA ASN A 41 3.75 -16.60 5.69
C ASN A 41 4.43 -17.75 4.90
N SER A 42 5.37 -17.39 4.02
CA SER A 42 6.20 -18.34 3.27
C SER A 42 7.22 -19.09 4.14
N GLU A 43 7.62 -18.48 5.26
CA GLU A 43 8.63 -18.97 6.19
C GLU A 43 8.14 -20.25 6.88
N SER A 44 6.85 -20.31 7.22
CA SER A 44 6.20 -21.51 7.75
C SER A 44 6.24 -22.70 6.76
N LEU A 45 5.94 -22.44 5.48
CA LEU A 45 5.98 -23.47 4.43
C LEU A 45 7.40 -23.96 4.18
N THR A 46 8.38 -23.06 4.12
CA THR A 46 9.79 -23.45 3.99
C THR A 46 10.29 -24.24 5.21
N ALA A 47 9.81 -23.94 6.42
CA ALA A 47 10.12 -24.72 7.61
C ALA A 47 9.52 -26.13 7.53
N LEU A 48 8.27 -26.27 7.06
CA LEU A 48 7.66 -27.59 6.80
C LEU A 48 8.49 -28.40 5.81
N LEU A 49 8.94 -27.79 4.71
CA LEU A 49 9.76 -28.46 3.70
C LEU A 49 11.10 -29.01 4.24
N LYS A 50 11.70 -28.34 5.22
CA LYS A 50 12.95 -28.80 5.88
C LYS A 50 12.75 -30.13 6.62
N ASN A 51 11.53 -30.39 7.10
CA ASN A 51 11.19 -31.61 7.85
C ASN A 51 10.85 -32.81 6.95
N ARG A 52 11.05 -32.70 5.62
CA ARG A 52 10.78 -33.77 4.63
C ARG A 52 9.37 -34.37 4.75
N PRO A 53 8.32 -33.56 4.59
CA PRO A 53 6.94 -34.02 4.68
C PRO A 53 6.59 -34.92 3.48
N SER A 54 5.60 -35.79 3.66
CA SER A 54 5.09 -36.66 2.60
C SER A 54 4.43 -35.87 1.45
N ASN A 55 3.75 -34.77 1.75
CA ASN A 55 3.08 -33.89 0.78
C ASN A 55 4.00 -32.76 0.24
N LYS A 56 5.27 -33.07 -0.01
CA LYS A 56 6.27 -32.08 -0.47
C LYS A 56 5.83 -31.27 -1.69
N LEU A 57 5.22 -31.92 -2.68
CA LEU A 57 4.83 -31.27 -3.94
C LEU A 57 3.78 -30.17 -3.70
N GLU A 58 2.75 -30.47 -2.92
CA GLU A 58 1.68 -29.52 -2.57
C GLU A 58 2.24 -28.28 -1.88
N ILE A 59 3.17 -28.46 -0.93
CA ILE A 59 3.79 -27.34 -0.21
C ILE A 59 4.62 -26.45 -1.14
N TRP A 60 5.28 -27.03 -2.16
CA TRP A 60 5.99 -26.22 -3.15
C TRP A 60 5.03 -25.45 -4.06
N GLU A 61 3.89 -26.04 -4.43
CA GLU A 61 2.86 -25.36 -5.20
C GLU A 61 2.26 -24.19 -4.39
N ASP A 62 1.96 -24.39 -3.11
CA ASP A 62 1.50 -23.32 -2.22
C ASP A 62 2.57 -22.23 -2.06
N LEU A 63 3.84 -22.61 -1.91
CA LEU A 63 4.95 -21.66 -1.78
C LEU A 63 5.11 -20.82 -3.05
N LYS A 64 4.92 -21.41 -4.24
CA LYS A 64 4.90 -20.67 -5.52
C LYS A 64 3.83 -19.59 -5.48
N ILE A 65 2.61 -19.94 -5.10
CA ILE A 65 1.50 -18.97 -5.08
C ILE A 65 1.71 -17.88 -4.03
N ILE A 66 2.11 -18.24 -2.80
CA ILE A 66 2.33 -17.28 -1.72
C ILE A 66 3.49 -16.34 -2.02
N SER A 67 4.60 -16.83 -2.56
CA SER A 67 5.78 -16.01 -2.85
C SER A 67 5.50 -14.94 -3.91
N PHE A 68 4.85 -15.31 -5.01
CA PHE A 68 4.45 -14.36 -6.05
C PHE A 68 3.40 -13.38 -5.54
N THR A 69 2.36 -13.88 -4.85
CA THR A 69 1.32 -13.03 -4.25
C THR A 69 1.96 -11.99 -3.33
N ARG A 70 2.85 -12.40 -2.42
CA ARG A 70 3.48 -11.51 -1.45
C ARG A 70 4.28 -10.40 -2.11
N SER A 71 5.11 -10.74 -3.11
CA SER A 71 5.91 -9.74 -3.82
C SER A 71 5.04 -8.75 -4.60
N ILE A 72 3.99 -9.23 -5.27
CA ILE A 72 3.10 -8.36 -6.06
C ILE A 72 2.28 -7.45 -5.14
N VAL A 73 1.66 -8.01 -4.09
CA VAL A 73 0.92 -7.21 -3.09
C VAL A 73 1.84 -6.16 -2.47
N ALA A 74 3.08 -6.51 -2.12
CA ALA A 74 4.03 -5.56 -1.53
C ALA A 74 4.29 -4.35 -2.44
N VAL A 75 4.39 -4.55 -3.77
CA VAL A 75 4.54 -3.44 -4.72
C VAL A 75 3.28 -2.58 -4.73
N TYR A 76 2.10 -3.18 -4.90
CA TYR A 76 0.83 -2.45 -4.95
C TYR A 76 0.58 -1.65 -3.67
N SER A 77 0.66 -2.31 -2.51
CA SER A 77 0.36 -1.69 -1.22
C SER A 77 1.38 -0.59 -0.87
N THR A 78 2.66 -0.75 -1.22
CA THR A 78 3.66 0.31 -1.03
C THR A 78 3.38 1.51 -1.93
N CYS A 79 3.05 1.30 -3.20
CA CYS A 79 2.68 2.39 -4.11
C CYS A 79 1.42 3.12 -3.63
N MET A 80 0.39 2.37 -3.24
CA MET A 80 -0.86 2.93 -2.69
C MET A 80 -0.61 3.71 -1.40
N LEU A 81 0.21 3.20 -0.48
CA LEU A 81 0.55 3.87 0.78
C LEU A 81 1.23 5.22 0.53
N VAL A 82 2.20 5.27 -0.39
CA VAL A 82 2.91 6.50 -0.75
C VAL A 82 1.94 7.52 -1.36
N VAL A 83 1.12 7.11 -2.33
CA VAL A 83 0.19 8.03 -3.01
C VAL A 83 -0.92 8.48 -2.07
N LEU A 84 -1.49 7.59 -1.26
CA LEU A 84 -2.56 7.90 -0.32
C LEU A 84 -2.08 8.86 0.77
N LEU A 85 -0.91 8.62 1.37
CA LEU A 85 -0.33 9.55 2.35
C LEU A 85 0.01 10.90 1.73
N ARG A 86 0.48 10.94 0.48
CA ARG A 86 0.66 12.21 -0.25
C ARG A 86 -0.66 12.96 -0.34
N VAL A 87 -1.73 12.30 -0.77
CA VAL A 87 -3.05 12.92 -0.90
C VAL A 87 -3.55 13.40 0.46
N GLN A 88 -3.54 12.54 1.47
CA GLN A 88 -4.02 12.87 2.81
C GLN A 88 -3.27 14.06 3.43
N LEU A 89 -1.94 14.02 3.44
CA LEU A 89 -1.14 15.08 4.05
C LEU A 89 -1.25 16.41 3.29
N ASN A 90 -1.40 16.39 1.97
CA ASN A 90 -1.59 17.64 1.20
C ASN A 90 -2.98 18.23 1.40
N ILE A 91 -4.04 17.40 1.47
CA ILE A 91 -5.41 17.87 1.73
C ILE A 91 -5.48 18.50 3.13
N ILE A 92 -5.09 17.76 4.17
CA ILE A 92 -5.18 18.27 5.54
C ILE A 92 -4.23 19.46 5.77
N GLY A 93 -3.04 19.43 5.16
CA GLY A 93 -2.10 20.55 5.18
C GLY A 93 -2.66 21.81 4.51
N GLY A 94 -3.50 21.65 3.48
CA GLY A 94 -4.25 22.73 2.84
C GLY A 94 -5.29 23.35 3.77
N TYR A 95 -6.08 22.54 4.46
CA TYR A 95 -7.05 23.03 5.45
C TYR A 95 -6.38 23.74 6.63
N ILE A 96 -5.33 23.15 7.20
CA ILE A 96 -4.53 23.77 8.28
C ILE A 96 -3.94 25.11 7.80
N TYR A 97 -3.55 25.22 6.53
CA TYR A 97 -3.06 26.48 5.98
C TYR A 97 -4.14 27.56 5.93
N LEU A 98 -5.36 27.20 5.50
CA LEU A 98 -6.50 28.12 5.46
C LEU A 98 -6.91 28.56 6.87
N ASP A 99 -6.98 27.64 7.82
CA ASP A 99 -7.30 27.94 9.22
C ASP A 99 -6.29 28.94 9.80
N ASN A 100 -4.99 28.69 9.61
CA ASN A 100 -3.93 29.60 10.06
C ASN A 100 -3.97 30.98 9.38
N ALA A 101 -4.42 31.06 8.12
CA ALA A 101 -4.56 32.32 7.40
C ALA A 101 -5.83 33.09 7.80
N ALA A 102 -6.83 32.40 8.35
CA ALA A 102 -8.08 32.97 8.85
C ALA A 102 -7.94 33.53 10.28
N VAL A 103 -6.92 33.11 11.05
CA VAL A 103 -6.61 33.66 12.38
C VAL A 103 -6.33 35.17 12.26
N GLY A 104 -7.34 35.98 12.60
CA GLY A 104 -7.32 37.44 12.46
C GLY A 104 -8.58 38.04 11.83
N LYS A 105 -9.45 37.21 11.23
CA LYS A 105 -10.81 37.61 10.83
C LYS A 105 -11.79 37.19 11.92
N ASN A 106 -12.49 38.15 12.53
CA ASN A 106 -13.45 37.86 13.59
C ASN A 106 -14.56 36.92 13.06
N GLY A 107 -14.77 35.79 13.74
CA GLY A 107 -15.90 34.87 13.47
C GLY A 107 -15.65 33.71 12.51
N THR A 108 -14.40 33.40 12.12
CA THR A 108 -14.14 32.24 11.25
C THR A 108 -14.12 30.91 12.01
N THR A 109 -14.97 29.98 11.57
CA THR A 109 -14.97 28.57 12.00
C THR A 109 -13.68 27.86 11.56
N ILE A 110 -13.07 27.11 12.46
CA ILE A 110 -11.90 26.26 12.18
C ILE A 110 -12.37 25.05 11.37
N LEU A 111 -11.79 24.84 10.18
CA LEU A 111 -12.20 23.78 9.25
C LEU A 111 -11.57 22.42 9.57
N ALA A 112 -10.34 22.40 10.09
CA ALA A 112 -9.62 21.19 10.46
C ALA A 112 -9.12 21.25 11.91
N PRO A 113 -10.01 21.19 12.91
CA PRO A 113 -9.60 21.04 14.30
C PRO A 113 -8.89 19.68 14.53
N PRO A 114 -8.12 19.52 15.63
CA PRO A 114 -7.27 18.34 15.84
C PRO A 114 -7.99 16.98 15.77
N ASP A 115 -9.23 16.92 16.24
CA ASP A 115 -10.10 15.73 16.18
C ASP A 115 -10.42 15.34 14.73
N VAL A 116 -10.77 16.31 13.88
CA VAL A 116 -11.01 16.08 12.44
C VAL A 116 -9.72 15.65 11.73
N GLN A 117 -8.57 16.27 12.07
CA GLN A 117 -7.28 15.86 11.51
C GLN A 117 -6.97 14.40 11.84
N GLN A 118 -7.15 14.01 13.10
CA GLN A 118 -6.89 12.65 13.56
C GLN A 118 -7.81 11.63 12.90
N GLN A 119 -9.12 11.90 12.85
CA GLN A 119 -10.10 11.02 12.22
C GLN A 119 -9.86 10.87 10.71
N TYR A 120 -9.48 11.96 10.03
CA TYR A 120 -9.15 11.89 8.61
C TYR A 120 -7.91 11.03 8.37
N LEU A 121 -6.83 11.26 9.13
CA LEU A 121 -5.58 10.51 8.99
C LEU A 121 -5.74 9.04 9.39
N SER A 122 -6.62 8.69 10.34
CA SER A 122 -6.88 7.30 10.71
C SER A 122 -7.49 6.47 9.58
N SER A 123 -8.03 7.10 8.53
CA SER A 123 -8.53 6.39 7.34
C SER A 123 -7.45 5.53 6.66
N ILE A 124 -6.16 5.80 6.91
CA ILE A 124 -5.05 4.96 6.42
C ILE A 124 -5.11 3.52 6.95
N GLN A 125 -5.79 3.29 8.08
CA GLN A 125 -5.97 1.99 8.68
C GLN A 125 -6.70 1.02 7.75
N HIS A 126 -7.59 1.51 6.88
CA HIS A 126 -8.27 0.65 5.90
C HIS A 126 -7.26 0.01 4.93
N LEU A 127 -6.29 0.78 4.41
CA LEU A 127 -5.24 0.26 3.54
C LEU A 127 -4.34 -0.76 4.26
N LEU A 128 -4.13 -0.61 5.56
CA LEU A 128 -3.29 -1.50 6.37
C LEU A 128 -4.06 -2.67 7.01
N GLY A 129 -5.39 -2.68 6.88
CA GLY A 129 -6.29 -3.68 7.46
C GLY A 129 -7.11 -4.39 6.39
N ASP A 130 -8.42 -4.19 6.39
CA ASP A 130 -9.36 -4.90 5.51
C ASP A 130 -9.03 -4.73 4.01
N GLY A 131 -8.65 -3.53 3.59
CA GLY A 131 -8.27 -3.26 2.19
C GLY A 131 -7.02 -4.02 1.76
N LEU A 132 -6.07 -4.28 2.67
CA LEU A 132 -4.92 -5.13 2.39
C LEU A 132 -5.34 -6.59 2.20
N THR A 133 -6.22 -7.08 3.07
CA THR A 133 -6.75 -8.46 3.01
C THR A 133 -7.53 -8.71 1.72
N GLU A 134 -8.35 -7.74 1.30
CA GLU A 134 -9.07 -7.78 0.02
C GLU A 134 -8.08 -7.77 -1.16
N LEU A 135 -7.09 -6.88 -1.14
CA LEU A 135 -6.05 -6.81 -2.17
C LEU A 135 -5.25 -8.13 -2.27
N ILE A 136 -4.88 -8.73 -1.15
CA ILE A 136 -4.23 -10.04 -1.09
C ILE A 136 -5.12 -11.09 -1.75
N THR A 137 -6.41 -11.10 -1.45
CA THR A 137 -7.37 -12.08 -1.99
C THR A 137 -7.47 -11.97 -3.51
N VAL A 138 -7.65 -10.76 -4.04
CA VAL A 138 -7.75 -10.50 -5.48
C VAL A 138 -6.46 -10.88 -6.19
N ILE A 139 -5.30 -10.48 -5.66
CA ILE A 139 -4.00 -10.80 -6.27
C ILE A 139 -3.74 -12.31 -6.20
N LYS A 140 -4.04 -12.97 -5.08
CA LYS A 140 -3.85 -14.42 -4.93
C LYS A 140 -4.65 -15.19 -5.97
N GLN A 141 -5.90 -14.78 -6.22
CA GLN A 141 -6.73 -15.38 -7.27
C GLN A 141 -6.13 -15.19 -8.66
N ALA A 142 -5.64 -13.98 -8.97
CA ALA A 142 -4.99 -13.71 -10.25
C ALA A 142 -3.69 -14.53 -10.43
N VAL A 143 -2.87 -14.61 -9.38
CA VAL A 143 -1.65 -15.44 -9.36
C VAL A 143 -1.99 -16.91 -9.56
N GLN A 144 -3.01 -17.43 -8.86
CA GLN A 144 -3.47 -18.82 -9.02
C GLN A 144 -3.90 -19.09 -10.47
N LYS A 145 -4.63 -18.16 -11.09
CA LYS A 145 -5.12 -18.31 -12.46
C LYS A 145 -3.99 -18.34 -13.50
N ILE A 146 -2.93 -17.56 -13.30
CA ILE A 146 -1.82 -17.44 -14.27
C ILE A 146 -0.69 -18.45 -14.02
N LEU A 147 -0.33 -18.68 -12.76
CA LEU A 147 0.81 -19.53 -12.38
C LEU A 147 0.40 -20.90 -11.84
N GLY A 148 -0.88 -21.14 -11.54
CA GLY A 148 -1.35 -22.41 -10.98
C GLY A 148 -1.00 -23.61 -11.85
N SER A 149 -1.21 -23.51 -13.16
CA SER A 149 -0.90 -24.58 -14.12
C SER A 149 0.58 -24.63 -14.55
N VAL A 150 1.40 -23.66 -14.15
CA VAL A 150 2.82 -23.62 -14.53
C VAL A 150 3.60 -24.59 -13.64
N SER A 151 4.18 -25.63 -14.24
CA SER A 151 4.99 -26.61 -13.52
C SER A 151 6.19 -25.97 -12.82
N LEU A 152 6.50 -26.42 -11.61
CA LEU A 152 7.71 -26.03 -10.87
C LEU A 152 9.02 -26.33 -11.63
N LYS A 153 9.00 -27.23 -12.62
CA LYS A 153 10.16 -27.57 -13.45
C LYS A 153 10.29 -26.70 -14.69
N HIS A 154 9.29 -25.89 -15.01
CA HIS A 154 9.30 -25.05 -16.19
C HIS A 154 10.30 -23.90 -16.00
N SER A 155 11.28 -23.78 -16.91
CA SER A 155 12.20 -22.65 -16.89
C SER A 155 11.53 -21.41 -17.46
N LEU A 156 11.57 -20.30 -16.73
CA LEU A 156 11.10 -19.01 -17.21
C LEU A 156 12.30 -18.09 -17.45
N SER A 157 12.36 -17.47 -18.62
CA SER A 157 13.28 -16.36 -18.84
C SER A 157 12.79 -15.11 -18.11
N LEU A 158 13.63 -14.07 -18.05
CA LEU A 158 13.23 -12.78 -17.50
C LEU A 158 12.05 -12.16 -18.26
N LEU A 159 12.01 -12.32 -19.59
CA LEU A 159 10.92 -11.83 -20.43
C LEU A 159 9.63 -12.59 -20.17
N ASP A 160 9.70 -13.91 -19.99
CA ASP A 160 8.53 -14.72 -19.64
C ASP A 160 7.97 -14.34 -18.27
N LEU A 161 8.86 -14.10 -17.29
CA LEU A 161 8.48 -13.64 -15.97
C LEU A 161 7.79 -12.26 -16.03
N GLU A 162 8.37 -11.32 -16.76
CA GLU A 162 7.76 -9.99 -16.98
C GLU A 162 6.37 -10.12 -17.61
N GLN A 163 6.22 -10.99 -18.61
CA GLN A 163 4.95 -11.25 -19.26
C GLN A 163 3.91 -11.84 -18.30
N LYS A 164 4.31 -12.79 -17.44
CA LYS A 164 3.42 -13.33 -16.39
C LYS A 164 2.99 -12.26 -15.39
N LEU A 165 3.90 -11.36 -14.99
CA LEU A 165 3.56 -10.23 -14.14
C LEU A 165 2.56 -9.28 -14.82
N LYS A 166 2.73 -8.98 -16.12
CA LYS A 166 1.77 -8.18 -16.89
C LYS A 166 0.39 -8.84 -16.97
N GLU A 167 0.32 -10.15 -17.21
CA GLU A 167 -0.93 -10.91 -17.22
C GLU A 167 -1.66 -10.84 -15.87
N ILE A 168 -0.92 -11.02 -14.76
CA ILE A 168 -1.47 -10.89 -13.41
C ILE A 168 -1.98 -9.47 -13.18
N ARG A 169 -1.20 -8.44 -13.53
CA ARG A 169 -1.60 -7.04 -13.40
C ARG A 169 -2.88 -6.74 -14.18
N ASN A 170 -2.99 -7.20 -15.42
CA ASN A 170 -4.19 -7.02 -16.23
C ASN A 170 -5.43 -7.62 -15.54
N LEU A 171 -5.33 -8.81 -14.95
CA LEU A 171 -6.45 -9.41 -14.21
C LEU A 171 -6.84 -8.64 -12.95
N VAL A 172 -5.85 -8.08 -12.24
CA VAL A 172 -6.08 -7.31 -11.00
C VAL A 172 -6.68 -5.94 -11.33
N GLU A 173 -6.13 -5.24 -12.31
CA GLU A 173 -6.51 -3.86 -12.66
C GLU A 173 -7.81 -3.81 -13.49
N GLN A 174 -8.14 -4.85 -14.25
CA GLN A 174 -9.38 -4.95 -15.03
C GLN A 174 -10.48 -5.74 -14.33
N HIS A 175 -10.29 -6.11 -13.06
CA HIS A 175 -11.34 -6.78 -12.30
C HIS A 175 -12.58 -5.88 -12.28
N LYS A 176 -13.63 -6.31 -12.99
CA LYS A 176 -14.87 -5.52 -13.16
C LYS A 176 -15.36 -5.02 -11.81
N SER A 177 -15.43 -3.71 -11.67
CA SER A 177 -16.19 -3.01 -10.64
C SER A 177 -17.68 -3.27 -10.87
N SER A 178 -18.19 -4.45 -10.53
CA SER A 178 -19.60 -4.82 -10.72
C SER A 178 -20.48 -4.54 -9.50
N SER A 179 -20.11 -3.59 -8.62
CA SER A 179 -20.87 -3.34 -7.39
C SER A 179 -21.08 -1.88 -6.97
N TRP A 180 -20.61 -0.88 -7.74
CA TRP A 180 -20.79 0.54 -7.37
C TRP A 180 -21.92 1.25 -8.14
N ILE A 181 -22.68 0.53 -8.96
CA ILE A 181 -23.88 1.03 -9.63
C ILE A 181 -25.00 0.04 -9.33
N ASN A 182 -25.66 0.20 -8.19
CA ASN A 182 -27.06 -0.16 -7.93
C ASN A 182 -27.50 0.52 -6.62
#